data_AF-A0A644SVG6-F1
#
_entry.id   AF-A0A644SVG6-F1
#
_cell.length_a   1.000
_cell.length_b   1.000
_cell.length_c   1.000
_cell.angle_alpha   90.00
_cell.angle_beta   90.00
_cell.angle_gamma   90.00
#
_symmetry.space_group_name_H-M   'P 1'
#
loop_
_entity.id
_entity.type
_entity.pdbx_description
1 polymer ?
#
loop_
_entity_poly.entity_id
_entity_poly.type
_entity_poly.pdbx_seq_one_letter_code
_entity_poly.pdbx_strand_id
1 'polypeptide(L)' 'MRRYQWPFNGKQFIGNTNTNEVHNLDNEKVGCRINEIKTNHVVTFTPDTHYEAKRHGFDNCAHCIGNSKY' A
#
# COMPACT_ATOMS: atom_id res chain seq x y z
N MET A 1 4.45 -7.91 10.97
CA MET A 1 4.97 -6.77 11.78
C MET A 1 5.02 -5.55 10.90
N ARG A 2 4.66 -4.37 11.41
CA ARG A 2 4.69 -3.14 10.60
C ARG A 2 6.12 -2.76 10.21
N ARG A 3 6.25 -2.22 9.00
CA ARG A 3 7.51 -1.71 8.45
C ARG A 3 7.72 -0.27 8.97
N TYR A 4 8.57 -0.09 9.97
CA TYR A 4 8.83 1.23 10.58
C TYR A 4 9.87 2.07 9.83
N GLN A 5 10.70 1.43 9.02
CA GLN A 5 11.74 2.10 8.26
C GLN A 5 11.15 2.93 7.11
N TRP A 6 11.84 4.00 6.73
CA TRP A 6 11.54 4.73 5.50
C TRP A 6 11.59 3.76 4.29
N PRO A 7 10.65 3.84 3.32
CA PRO A 7 9.58 4.84 3.14
C PRO A 7 8.25 4.53 3.84
N PHE A 8 8.13 3.41 4.54
CA PHE A 8 6.86 2.92 5.07
C PHE A 8 6.42 3.66 6.34
N ASN A 9 7.38 4.16 7.12
CA ASN A 9 7.17 5.06 8.27
C ASN A 9 6.14 4.55 9.30
N GLY A 10 6.04 3.23 9.46
CA GLY A 10 5.14 2.59 10.43
C GLY A 10 3.66 2.65 10.07
N LYS A 11 3.32 3.07 8.85
CA LYS A 11 1.94 3.18 8.36
C LYS A 11 1.33 1.80 8.14
N GLN A 12 0.02 1.72 8.26
CA GLN A 12 -0.75 0.55 7.88
C GLN A 12 -0.98 0.53 6.37
N PHE A 13 -1.29 1.69 5.77
CA PHE A 13 -1.58 1.78 4.34
C PHE A 13 -0.47 2.51 3.59
N ILE A 14 -0.04 1.89 2.49
CA ILE A 14 0.88 2.51 1.53
C ILE A 14 0.32 2.39 0.12
N GLY A 15 0.62 3.37 -0.73
CA GLY A 15 0.36 3.30 -2.16
C GLY A 15 1.62 2.93 -2.92
N ASN A 16 1.47 2.12 -3.97
CA ASN A 16 2.45 1.91 -5.01
C ASN A 16 2.06 2.71 -6.24
N THR A 17 2.75 3.82 -6.52
CA THR A 17 2.44 4.68 -7.67
C THR A 17 2.79 4.05 -9.01
N ASN A 18 3.61 2.99 -9.06
CA ASN A 18 3.93 2.28 -10.29
C ASN A 18 2.78 1.37 -10.77
N THR A 19 2.07 0.72 -9.83
CA THR A 19 0.89 -0.12 -10.15
C THR A 19 -0.44 0.57 -9.89
N ASN A 20 -0.39 1.75 -9.27
CA ASN A 20 -1.56 2.48 -8.75
C ASN A 20 -2.39 1.64 -7.75
N GLU A 21 -1.73 0.84 -6.91
CA GLU A 21 -2.39 0.00 -5.90
C GLU A 21 -2.13 0.48 -4.46
N VAL A 22 -3.10 0.29 -3.57
CA VAL A 22 -2.95 0.42 -2.11
C VAL A 22 -2.75 -0.95 -1.47
N HIS A 23 -1.78 -1.02 -0.55
CA HIS A 23 -1.48 -2.20 0.24
C HIS A 23 -1.77 -1.97 1.73
N ASN A 24 -2.19 -3.04 2.42
CA ASN A 24 -2.34 -3.09 3.87
C ASN A 24 -1.16 -3.86 4.47
N LEU A 25 -0.23 -3.16 5.11
CA LEU A 25 0.98 -3.73 5.72
C LEU A 25 0.67 -4.61 6.95
N ASP A 26 -0.50 -4.47 7.56
CA ASP A 26 -0.95 -5.37 8.63
C ASP A 26 -1.52 -6.70 8.07
N ASN A 27 -1.81 -6.76 6.76
CA ASN A 27 -2.25 -7.98 6.06
C ASN A 27 -1.38 -8.29 4.83
N GLU A 28 -0.07 -8.05 4.93
CA GLU A 28 0.87 -8.30 3.83
C GLU A 28 0.88 -9.78 3.42
N LYS A 29 0.87 -10.04 2.11
CA LYS A 29 1.01 -11.37 1.51
C LYS A 29 2.20 -11.38 0.56
N VAL A 30 2.78 -12.55 0.33
CA VAL A 30 3.88 -12.74 -0.64
C VAL A 30 3.49 -12.19 -2.03
N GLY A 31 2.24 -12.40 -2.45
CA GLY A 31 1.72 -11.89 -3.72
C GLY A 31 1.68 -10.37 -3.84
N CYS A 32 1.73 -9.60 -2.74
CA CYS A 32 1.74 -8.14 -2.79
C CYS A 32 3.04 -7.56 -3.36
N ARG A 33 4.13 -8.34 -3.40
CA ARG A 33 5.45 -7.92 -3.92
C ARG A 33 5.97 -6.60 -3.33
N ILE A 34 5.66 -6.32 -2.07
CA ILE A 34 5.99 -5.04 -1.41
C ILE A 34 7.51 -4.78 -1.37
N ASN A 35 8.32 -5.84 -1.26
CA ASN A 35 9.79 -5.74 -1.31
C ASN A 35 10.34 -5.32 -2.69
N GLU A 36 9.54 -5.44 -3.76
CA GLU A 36 9.93 -5.06 -5.12
C GLU A 36 9.52 -3.61 -5.44
N ILE A 37 8.73 -2.97 -4.59
CA ILE A 37 8.34 -1.57 -4.77
C ILE A 37 9.57 -0.69 -4.55
N LYS A 38 10.00 0.00 -5.61
CA LYS A 38 11.08 0.99 -5.48
C LYS A 38 10.63 2.10 -4.56
N THR A 39 11.56 2.61 -3.77
CA THR A 39 11.23 3.58 -2.72
C THR A 39 10.54 4.85 -3.24
N ASN A 40 10.93 5.34 -4.42
CA ASN A 40 10.32 6.51 -5.06
C ASN A 40 8.87 6.26 -5.51
N HIS A 41 8.40 5.01 -5.50
CA HIS A 41 7.01 4.67 -5.80
C HIS A 41 6.14 4.46 -4.56
N VAL A 42 6.72 4.42 -3.36
CA VAL A 42 5.97 4.27 -2.12
C VAL A 42 5.43 5.63 -1.68
N VAL A 43 4.12 5.69 -1.45
CA VAL A 43 3.45 6.83 -0.80
C VAL A 43 2.76 6.39 0.47
N THR A 44 2.72 7.27 1.47
CA THR A 44 2.00 7.07 2.73
C THR A 44 0.83 8.04 2.83
N PHE A 45 -0.21 7.67 3.56
CA PHE A 45 -1.42 8.49 3.69
C PHE A 45 -1.53 9.17 5.06
N THR A 46 -2.18 10.34 5.07
CA THR A 46 -2.57 11.07 6.28
C THR A 46 -3.96 11.64 6.06
N PRO A 47 -5.01 11.08 6.71
CA PRO A 47 -4.96 10.04 7.75
C PRO A 47 -4.55 8.65 7.20
N ASP A 48 -3.94 7.81 8.06
CA ASP A 48 -3.50 6.44 7.72
C ASP A 48 -4.69 5.48 7.65
N THR A 49 -5.49 5.62 6.59
CA THR A 49 -6.72 4.86 6.39
C THR A 49 -6.84 4.38 4.95
N HIS A 50 -7.50 3.25 4.75
CA HIS A 50 -7.85 2.75 3.42
C HIS A 50 -8.68 3.76 2.62
N TYR A 51 -9.62 4.44 3.30
CA TYR A 51 -10.47 5.46 2.68
C TYR A 51 -9.67 6.60 2.05
N GLU A 52 -8.65 7.12 2.75
CA GLU A 52 -7.79 8.17 2.20
C GLU A 52 -7.04 7.68 0.97
N ALA A 53 -6.50 6.45 0.99
CA ALA A 53 -5.86 5.88 -0.20
C ALA A 53 -6.83 5.79 -1.41
N LYS A 54 -8.09 5.40 -1.18
CA LYS A 54 -9.12 5.39 -2.23
C LYS A 54 -9.46 6.79 -2.74
N ARG A 55 -9.50 7.78 -1.85
CA ARG A 55 -9.72 9.19 -2.22
C ARG A 55 -8.60 9.74 -3.09
N HIS A 56 -7.36 9.22 -2.95
CA HIS A 56 -6.22 9.52 -3.83
C HIS A 56 -6.23 8.72 -5.15
N GLY A 57 -7.23 7.86 -5.37
CA GLY A 57 -7.40 7.14 -6.65
C GLY A 57 -6.66 5.80 -6.75
N PHE A 58 -6.06 5.31 -5.66
CA PHE A 58 -5.42 4.00 -5.66
C PHE A 58 -6.45 2.87 -5.75
N ASP A 59 -6.15 1.83 -6.52
CA ASP A 59 -6.93 0.60 -6.53
C ASP A 59 -6.49 -0.36 -5.42
N ASN A 60 -7.34 -1.33 -5.06
CA ASN A 60 -6.96 -2.28 -4.02
C ASN A 60 -5.96 -3.30 -4.55
N CYS A 61 -4.86 -3.55 -3.82
CA CYS A 61 -4.06 -4.73 -4.11
C CYS A 61 -4.91 -6.00 -3.93
N ALA A 62 -4.95 -6.84 -4.98
CA ALA A 62 -5.75 -8.06 -5.04
C ALA A 62 -5.43 -9.06 -3.91
N HIS A 63 -4.21 -9.03 -3.37
CA HIS A 63 -3.71 -10.02 -2.42
C HIS A 63 -3.96 -9.67 -0.94
N CYS A 64 -3.73 -8.41 -0.53
CA CYS A 64 -3.87 -8.01 0.89
C CYS A 64 -5.20 -7.33 1.21
N ILE A 65 -5.91 -6.79 0.22
CA ILE A 65 -7.21 -6.13 0.42
C ILE A 65 -8.30 -6.84 -0.40
N GLY A 66 -7.98 -7.26 -1.62
CA GLY A 66 -8.94 -7.88 -2.52
C GLY A 66 -9.87 -6.86 -3.18
N ASN A 67 -10.80 -7.35 -4.01
CA ASN A 67 -11.68 -6.51 -4.83
C ASN A 67 -10.91 -5.47 -5.68
N SER A 68 -9.77 -5.88 -6.23
CA SER A 68 -9.06 -5.14 -7.28
C SER A 68 -9.97 -5.02 -8.51
N LYS A 69 -9.91 -3.90 -9.21
CA LYS A 69 -10.60 -3.68 -10.48
C LYS A 69 -9.82 -4.24 -11.67
N TYR A 70 -8.55 -4.62 -11.47
CA TYR A 70 -7.63 -5.13 -12.49
C TYR A 70 -6.98 -6.44 -12.05
#